data_AF-A0A8J8FDP6-F1
#
_entry.id   AF-A0A8J8FDP6-F1
#
_cell.length_a   1.000
_cell.length_b   1.000
_cell.length_c   1.000
_cell.angle_alpha   90.00
_cell.angle_beta   90.00
_cell.angle_gamma   90.00
#
_symmetry.space_group_name_H-M   'P 1'
#
loop_
_entity.id
_entity.type
_entity.pdbx_description
1 polymer ?
#
loop_
_entity_poly.entity_id
_entity_poly.type
_entity_poly.pdbx_seq_one_letter_code
_entity_poly.pdbx_strand_id
1 'polypeptide(L)'
;MDKLIKAVFVKGKVKGVRKKTQPYDLKLKSRIIERYLQGDVSFEMLSKQYKIHPGVMSRWVRIIKKGRTVVQSKKISKFTGMSKEQTTAQLLEEIRCLKRDLEDERLRAGLYKKMIEIAERDLGIPIEKKYGARRSMNTGKTKKNQ
;
A
#
# COMPACT_ATOMS: atom_id res chain seq x y z
N MET A 1 9.93 -22.83 -14.41
CA MET A 1 10.33 -22.60 -13.00
C MET A 1 11.72 -21.99 -12.83
N ASP A 2 12.70 -22.41 -13.63
CA ASP A 2 14.10 -21.96 -13.50
C ASP A 2 14.31 -20.44 -13.61
N LYS A 3 13.59 -19.74 -14.49
CA LYS A 3 13.68 -18.28 -14.64
C LYS A 3 13.23 -17.55 -13.35
N LEU A 4 12.17 -18.03 -12.70
CA LEU A 4 11.67 -17.48 -11.43
C LEU A 4 12.66 -17.73 -10.29
N ILE A 5 13.24 -18.93 -10.23
CA ILE A 5 14.23 -19.29 -9.20
C ILE A 5 15.51 -18.49 -9.36
N LYS A 6 15.98 -18.29 -10.60
CA LYS A 6 17.09 -17.38 -10.86
C LYS A 6 16.75 -15.96 -10.41
N ALA A 7 15.58 -15.43 -10.75
CA ALA A 7 15.19 -14.08 -10.34
C ALA A 7 15.15 -13.91 -8.80
N VAL A 8 14.60 -14.90 -8.10
CA VAL A 8 14.38 -14.86 -6.64
C VAL A 8 15.64 -15.15 -5.83
N PHE A 9 16.47 -16.09 -6.27
CA PHE A 9 17.62 -16.57 -5.49
C PHE A 9 18.97 -15.99 -5.97
N VAL A 10 19.04 -15.33 -7.13
CA VAL A 10 20.32 -14.88 -7.75
C VAL A 10 20.52 -13.36 -7.76
N LYS A 11 19.54 -12.50 -7.44
CA LYS A 11 19.72 -11.03 -7.46
C LYS A 11 19.66 -10.38 -6.06
N GLY A 12 20.49 -9.39 -5.68
CA GLY A 12 21.57 -8.70 -6.37
C GLY A 12 22.75 -8.43 -5.41
N LYS A 13 23.97 -8.41 -5.96
CA LYS A 13 25.18 -8.04 -5.22
C LYS A 13 25.08 -6.54 -4.87
N VAL A 14 24.73 -6.22 -3.63
CA VAL A 14 24.91 -4.86 -3.10
C VAL A 14 26.42 -4.69 -2.85
N LYS A 15 27.04 -3.65 -3.42
CA LYS A 15 28.45 -3.31 -3.14
C LYS A 15 28.63 -3.19 -1.61
N GLY A 16 29.53 -3.99 -1.03
CA GLY A 16 29.85 -3.95 0.40
C GLY A 16 29.27 -5.06 1.28
N VAL A 17 28.44 -5.97 0.77
CA VAL A 17 27.90 -7.10 1.58
C VAL A 17 28.72 -8.37 1.36
N ARG A 18 29.21 -8.99 2.45
CA ARG A 18 29.91 -10.30 2.42
C ARG A 18 29.07 -11.33 1.64
N LYS A 19 29.69 -12.00 0.65
CA LYS A 19 29.02 -13.05 -0.14
C LYS A 19 28.50 -14.13 0.80
N LYS A 20 27.17 -14.29 0.91
CA LYS A 20 26.61 -15.44 1.62
C LYS A 20 26.79 -16.66 0.72
N THR A 21 27.49 -17.69 1.21
CA THR A 21 27.57 -19.00 0.55
C THR A 21 26.15 -19.48 0.31
N GLN A 22 25.77 -19.72 -0.95
CA GLN A 22 24.49 -20.33 -1.29
C GLN A 22 24.66 -21.84 -1.06
N PRO A 23 24.08 -22.42 0.01
CA PRO A 23 24.43 -23.78 0.41
C PRO A 23 23.83 -24.87 -0.50
N TYR A 24 22.95 -24.51 -1.44
CA TYR A 24 22.26 -25.46 -2.32
C TYR A 24 22.20 -24.96 -3.75
N ASP A 25 22.42 -25.88 -4.69
CA ASP A 25 22.34 -25.63 -6.12
C ASP A 25 20.92 -25.18 -6.54
N LEU A 26 20.84 -24.30 -7.54
CA LEU A 26 19.59 -23.74 -8.04
C LEU A 26 18.74 -24.79 -8.75
N LYS A 27 19.37 -25.73 -9.47
CA LYS A 27 18.65 -26.82 -10.14
C LYS A 27 17.98 -27.74 -9.13
N LEU A 28 18.69 -28.04 -8.04
CA LEU A 28 18.15 -28.83 -6.93
C LEU A 28 16.93 -28.15 -6.29
N LYS A 29 17.02 -26.85 -6.00
CA LYS A 29 15.88 -26.07 -5.48
C LYS A 29 14.68 -26.11 -6.43
N SER A 30 14.92 -26.01 -7.74
CA SER A 30 13.86 -26.06 -8.77
C SER A 30 13.10 -27.36 -8.74
N ARG A 31 13.81 -28.50 -8.78
CA ARG A 31 13.21 -29.83 -8.76
C ARG A 31 12.35 -30.06 -7.52
N ILE A 32 12.86 -29.69 -6.33
CA ILE A 32 12.14 -29.88 -5.06
C ILE A 32 10.85 -29.06 -5.02
N ILE A 33 10.91 -27.80 -5.48
CA ILE A 33 9.76 -26.90 -5.49
C ILE A 33 8.72 -27.35 -6.50
N GLU A 34 9.15 -27.76 -7.69
CA GLU A 34 8.26 -28.27 -8.75
C GLU A 34 7.50 -29.52 -8.29
N ARG A 35 8.21 -30.51 -7.72
CA ARG A 35 7.59 -31.72 -7.16
C ARG A 35 6.56 -31.41 -6.08
N TYR A 36 6.86 -30.44 -5.22
CA TYR A 36 5.92 -30.02 -4.18
C TYR A 36 4.70 -29.29 -4.75
N LEU A 37 4.88 -28.43 -5.76
CA LEU A 37 3.77 -27.69 -6.37
C LEU A 37 2.87 -28.57 -7.25
N GLN A 38 3.40 -29.65 -7.80
CA GLN A 38 2.61 -30.69 -8.47
C GLN A 38 1.64 -31.39 -7.51
N GLY A 39 1.93 -31.40 -6.20
CA GLY A 39 1.05 -31.93 -5.17
C GLY A 39 1.28 -33.40 -4.80
N ASP A 40 2.20 -34.08 -5.49
CA ASP A 40 2.43 -35.52 -5.34
C ASP A 40 3.20 -35.90 -4.07
N VAL A 41 3.89 -34.95 -3.45
CA VAL A 41 4.83 -35.23 -2.35
C VAL A 41 4.78 -34.18 -1.24
N SER A 42 4.82 -34.65 0.00
CA SER A 42 4.93 -33.80 1.18
C SER A 42 6.39 -33.36 1.43
N PHE A 43 6.57 -32.29 2.21
CA PHE A 43 7.90 -31.83 2.60
C PHE A 43 8.66 -32.87 3.44
N GLU A 44 7.96 -33.71 4.19
CA GLU A 44 8.57 -34.80 4.97
C GLU A 44 9.18 -35.87 4.05
N MET A 45 8.48 -36.23 2.97
CA MET A 45 8.98 -37.20 2.00
C MET A 45 10.20 -36.65 1.24
N LEU A 46 10.12 -35.38 0.80
CA LEU A 46 11.24 -34.70 0.15
C LEU A 46 12.44 -34.54 1.09
N SER A 47 12.19 -34.26 2.37
CA SER A 47 13.24 -34.15 3.40
C SER A 47 14.04 -35.45 3.53
N LYS A 48 13.35 -36.59 3.59
CA LYS A 48 14.00 -37.91 3.63
C LYS A 48 14.80 -38.20 2.36
N GLN A 49 14.25 -37.86 1.19
CA GLN A 49 14.89 -38.12 -0.11
C GLN A 49 16.15 -37.26 -0.33
N TYR A 50 16.07 -35.96 -0.03
CA TYR A 50 17.13 -35.01 -0.32
C TYR A 50 18.00 -34.68 0.89
N LYS A 51 17.71 -35.24 2.07
CA LYS A 51 18.38 -34.99 3.36
C LYS A 51 18.45 -33.50 3.72
N ILE A 52 17.37 -32.78 3.42
CA ILE A 52 17.26 -31.34 3.67
C ILE A 52 16.07 -31.12 4.60
N HIS A 53 16.27 -30.33 5.65
CA HIS A 53 15.23 -30.07 6.64
C HIS A 53 13.94 -29.50 5.99
N PRO A 54 12.72 -30.00 6.34
CA PRO A 54 11.46 -29.59 5.72
C PRO A 54 11.22 -28.08 5.78
N GLY A 55 11.63 -27.43 6.88
CA GLY A 55 11.54 -25.98 7.07
C GLY A 55 12.35 -25.17 6.05
N VAL A 56 13.46 -25.70 5.54
CA VAL A 56 14.26 -25.06 4.49
C VAL A 56 13.51 -25.08 3.15
N MET A 57 12.89 -26.22 2.82
CA MET A 57 12.09 -26.37 1.61
C MET A 57 10.82 -25.52 1.64
N SER A 58 10.10 -25.53 2.77
CA SER A 58 8.92 -24.69 3.01
C SER A 58 9.24 -23.21 2.84
N ARG A 59 10.42 -22.78 3.32
CA ARG A 59 10.91 -21.42 3.09
C ARG A 59 11.09 -21.11 1.60
N TRP A 60 11.66 -22.01 0.80
CA TRP A 60 11.84 -21.78 -0.64
C TRP A 60 10.50 -21.60 -1.36
N VAL A 61 9.54 -22.48 -1.09
CA VAL A 61 8.19 -22.40 -1.67
C VAL A 61 7.50 -21.10 -1.26
N ARG A 62 7.61 -20.71 0.01
CA ARG A 62 7.04 -19.45 0.53
C ARG A 62 7.60 -18.23 -0.18
N ILE A 63 8.91 -18.19 -0.44
CA ILE A 63 9.56 -17.07 -1.14
C ILE A 63 9.01 -16.96 -2.57
N ILE A 64 8.85 -18.08 -3.27
CA ILE A 64 8.30 -18.10 -4.63
C ILE A 64 6.83 -17.70 -4.64
N LYS A 65 5.98 -18.28 -3.79
CA LYS A 65 4.54 -17.99 -3.72
C LYS A 65 4.26 -16.51 -3.40
N LYS A 66 5.06 -15.88 -2.54
CA LYS A 66 4.85 -14.47 -2.16
C LYS A 66 5.41 -13.48 -3.17
N GLY A 67 6.14 -13.92 -4.21
CA GLY A 67 6.77 -13.03 -5.20
C GLY A 67 7.78 -12.03 -4.61
N ARG A 68 8.11 -12.14 -3.32
CA ARG A 68 8.93 -11.17 -2.58
C ARG A 68 10.28 -11.77 -2.27
N THR A 69 11.34 -11.08 -2.69
CA THR A 69 12.67 -11.23 -2.11
C THR A 69 12.56 -11.00 -0.60
N VAL A 70 12.89 -12.01 0.20
CA VAL A 70 13.04 -11.85 1.65
C VAL A 70 14.30 -11.01 1.87
N VAL A 71 14.12 -9.69 1.79
CA VAL A 71 15.01 -8.74 2.46
C VAL A 71 14.97 -9.16 3.92
N GLN A 72 16.16 -9.44 4.46
CA GLN A 72 16.34 -9.81 5.85
C GLN A 72 15.49 -8.88 6.72
N SER A 73 14.66 -9.46 7.57
CA SER A 73 13.82 -8.71 8.49
C SER A 73 14.69 -7.71 9.25
N LYS A 74 14.57 -6.41 8.96
CA LYS A 74 14.88 -5.40 9.95
C LYS A 74 14.04 -5.75 11.18
N LYS A 75 14.65 -5.78 12.37
CA LYS A 75 13.94 -6.04 13.62
C LYS A 75 12.72 -5.12 13.65
N ILE A 76 11.53 -5.71 13.55
CA ILE A 76 10.27 -5.00 13.64
C ILE A 76 10.19 -4.59 15.11
N SER A 77 10.36 -3.29 15.39
CA SER A 77 9.92 -2.71 16.66
C SER A 77 8.49 -3.17 16.86
N LYS A 78 8.18 -3.79 18.01
CA LYS A 78 6.86 -4.35 18.33
C LYS A 78 5.78 -3.32 17.99
N PHE A 79 5.10 -3.50 16.86
CA PHE A 79 3.91 -2.73 16.52
C PHE A 79 2.74 -3.44 17.20
N THR A 80 2.49 -3.08 18.46
CA THR A 80 1.26 -3.44 19.17
C THR A 80 0.15 -2.51 18.67
N GLY A 81 -0.44 -2.87 17.54
CA GLY A 81 -1.50 -2.12 16.90
C GLY A 81 -2.24 -3.00 15.90
N MET A 82 -2.72 -4.17 16.34
CA MET A 82 -3.60 -4.99 15.53
C MET A 82 -4.92 -4.24 15.33
N SER A 83 -5.08 -3.56 14.19
CA SER A 83 -6.42 -3.27 13.70
C SER A 83 -7.06 -4.61 13.38
N LYS A 84 -8.20 -4.91 14.01
CA LYS A 84 -8.97 -6.11 13.72
C LYS A 84 -9.32 -6.04 12.23
N GLU A 85 -8.91 -7.03 11.44
CA GLU A 85 -9.35 -7.15 10.05
C GLU A 85 -10.89 -7.21 10.08
N GLN A 86 -11.55 -6.12 9.69
CA GLN A 86 -13.00 -6.03 9.67
C GLN A 86 -13.54 -7.01 8.63
N THR A 87 -14.63 -7.69 8.95
CA THR A 87 -15.27 -8.59 7.98
C THR A 87 -15.87 -7.79 6.82
N THR A 88 -16.01 -8.40 5.66
CA THR A 88 -16.61 -7.75 4.47
C THR A 88 -18.02 -7.21 4.74
N ALA A 89 -18.78 -7.87 5.60
CA ALA A 89 -20.10 -7.42 6.04
C ALA A 89 -20.04 -6.15 6.90
N GLN A 90 -19.07 -6.06 7.82
CA GLN A 90 -18.86 -4.86 8.64
C GLN A 90 -18.45 -3.66 7.78
N LEU A 91 -17.55 -3.88 6.82
CA LEU A 91 -17.13 -2.86 5.86
C LEU A 91 -18.29 -2.34 5.01
N LEU A 92 -19.18 -3.22 4.54
CA LEU A 92 -20.35 -2.81 3.75
C LEU A 92 -21.32 -1.96 4.56
N GLU A 93 -21.54 -2.30 5.83
CA GLU A 93 -22.40 -1.52 6.70
C GLU A 93 -21.79 -0.17 7.06
N GLU A 94 -20.48 -0.13 7.31
CA GLU A 94 -19.74 1.12 7.51
C GLU A 94 -19.85 2.04 6.29
N ILE A 95 -19.71 1.50 5.07
CA ILE A 95 -19.92 2.25 3.82
C ILE A 95 -21.36 2.78 3.73
N ARG A 96 -22.36 2.00 4.14
CA ARG A 96 -23.76 2.41 4.12
C ARG A 96 -24.01 3.59 5.05
N CYS A 97 -23.53 3.50 6.29
CA CYS A 97 -23.66 4.58 7.28
C CYS A 97 -22.93 5.84 6.83
N LEU A 98 -21.67 5.73 6.40
CA LEU A 98 -20.88 6.87 5.95
C LEU A 98 -21.50 7.60 4.76
N LYS A 99 -22.15 6.87 3.84
CA LYS A 99 -22.88 7.48 2.72
C LYS A 99 -24.06 8.31 3.19
N ARG A 100 -24.80 7.83 4.19
CA ARG A 100 -25.95 8.53 4.76
C ARG A 100 -25.52 9.81 5.47
N ASP A 101 -24.49 9.73 6.31
CA ASP A 101 -23.93 10.90 7.00
C ASP A 101 -23.48 11.98 6.00
N LEU A 102 -22.86 11.54 4.90
CA LEU A 102 -22.41 12.43 3.84
C LEU A 102 -23.60 13.12 3.14
N GLU A 103 -24.70 12.41 2.90
CA GLU A 103 -25.93 12.98 2.34
C GLU A 103 -26.55 14.01 3.29
N ASP A 104 -26.63 13.69 4.58
CA ASP A 104 -27.19 14.59 5.60
C ASP A 104 -26.36 15.87 5.73
N GLU A 105 -25.03 15.77 5.72
CA GLU A 105 -24.14 16.95 5.75
C GLU A 105 -24.26 17.80 4.49
N ARG A 106 -24.42 17.17 3.31
CA ARG A 106 -24.66 17.92 2.07
C ARG A 106 -25.99 18.67 2.10
N LEU A 107 -27.04 18.03 2.61
CA LEU A 107 -28.34 18.65 2.77
C LEU A 107 -28.24 19.84 3.74
N ARG A 108 -27.60 19.64 4.89
CA ARG A 108 -27.38 20.68 5.90
C ARG A 108 -26.62 21.87 5.33
N ALA A 109 -25.54 21.63 4.57
CA ALA A 109 -24.80 22.69 3.90
C ALA A 109 -25.66 23.46 2.88
N GLY A 110 -26.50 22.75 2.10
CA GLY A 110 -27.45 23.37 1.17
C GLY A 110 -28.49 24.24 1.88
N LEU A 111 -29.04 23.76 3.01
CA LEU A 111 -29.98 24.51 3.85
C LEU A 111 -29.34 25.77 4.42
N TYR A 112 -28.12 25.67 4.95
CA TYR A 112 -27.39 26.85 5.46
C TYR A 112 -27.13 27.89 4.39
N LYS A 113 -26.75 27.46 3.18
CA LYS A 113 -26.61 28.36 2.04
C LYS A 113 -27.92 29.09 1.73
N LYS A 114 -29.05 28.37 1.73
CA LYS A 114 -30.38 28.98 1.51
C LYS A 114 -30.80 29.92 2.64
N MET A 115 -30.49 29.59 3.88
CA MET A 115 -30.76 30.45 5.03
C MET A 115 -29.97 31.75 4.96
N ILE A 116 -28.69 31.67 4.54
CA ILE A 116 -27.87 32.85 4.25
C ILE A 116 -28.50 33.69 3.15
N GLU A 117 -28.89 33.09 2.01
CA GLU A 117 -29.54 33.81 0.91
C GLU A 117 -30.81 34.57 1.36
N ILE A 118 -31.65 33.95 2.20
CA ILE A 118 -32.86 34.57 2.75
C ILE A 118 -32.48 35.71 3.70
N ALA A 119 -31.53 35.49 4.61
CA ALA A 119 -31.09 36.51 5.55
C ALA A 119 -30.47 37.73 4.85
N GLU A 120 -29.64 37.52 3.81
CA GLU A 120 -29.10 38.64 3.02
C GLU A 120 -30.23 39.41 2.29
N ARG A 121 -31.25 38.70 1.79
CA ARG A 121 -32.39 39.30 1.08
C ARG A 121 -33.29 40.12 2.00
N ASP A 122 -33.68 39.55 3.14
CA ASP A 122 -34.72 40.11 4.00
C ASP A 122 -34.15 41.12 5.01
N LEU A 123 -32.91 40.93 5.46
CA LEU A 123 -32.26 41.80 6.44
C LEU A 123 -31.26 42.77 5.82
N GLY A 124 -30.84 42.56 4.56
CA GLY A 124 -29.87 43.42 3.88
C GLY A 124 -28.45 43.35 4.44
N ILE A 125 -28.16 42.39 5.32
CA ILE A 125 -26.85 42.22 5.95
C ILE A 125 -26.00 41.29 5.05
N PRO A 126 -24.79 41.71 4.61
CA PRO A 126 -23.89 40.83 3.87
C PRO A 126 -23.23 39.85 4.84
N ILE A 127 -23.69 38.59 4.85
CA ILE A 127 -23.19 37.53 5.73
C ILE A 127 -22.07 36.76 5.03
N GLU A 128 -22.20 36.51 3.73
CA GLU A 128 -21.16 35.86 2.95
C GLU A 128 -20.07 36.87 2.54
N LYS A 129 -18.81 36.46 2.71
CA LYS A 129 -17.67 37.24 2.25
C LYS A 129 -17.58 37.20 0.72
N LYS A 130 -18.02 38.28 0.08
CA LYS A 130 -17.86 38.47 -1.37
C LYS A 130 -16.40 38.85 -1.65
N TYR A 131 -15.80 38.25 -2.68
CA TYR A 131 -14.39 38.43 -3.05
C TYR A 131 -14.03 39.92 -3.08
N GLY A 132 -12.92 40.28 -2.44
CA GLY A 132 -12.49 41.67 -2.32
C GLY A 132 -12.16 42.32 -3.67
N ALA A 133 -12.20 43.66 -3.70
CA ALA A 133 -11.84 44.45 -4.88
C ALA A 133 -10.43 44.09 -5.39
N ARG A 134 -10.29 43.91 -6.71
CA ARG A 134 -8.99 43.68 -7.36
C ARG A 134 -8.04 44.84 -7.00
N ARG A 135 -6.84 44.52 -6.49
CA ARG A 135 -5.77 45.51 -6.32
C ARG A 135 -5.48 46.17 -7.67
N SER A 136 -5.51 47.49 -7.74
CA SER A 136 -5.08 48.22 -8.94
C SER A 136 -3.61 47.90 -9.22
N MET A 137 -3.30 47.49 -10.44
CA MET A 137 -1.91 47.27 -10.86
C MET A 137 -1.24 48.63 -11.08
N ASN A 138 -0.32 49.00 -10.19
CA ASN A 138 0.54 50.16 -10.38
C ASN A 138 1.59 49.82 -11.47
N THR A 139 1.33 50.21 -12.71
CA THR A 139 2.30 50.09 -13.81
C THR A 139 3.34 51.20 -13.67
N GLY A 140 4.44 50.87 -12.98
CA GLY A 140 5.58 51.77 -12.83
C GLY A 140 6.16 52.15 -14.19
N LYS A 141 6.02 53.43 -14.57
CA LYS A 141 6.70 54.05 -15.71
C LYS A 141 8.22 53.90 -15.51
N THR A 142 8.87 53.05 -16.29
CA THR A 142 10.32 53.01 -16.42
C THR A 142 10.78 54.29 -17.13
N LYS A 143 11.33 55.24 -16.37
CA LYS A 143 12.09 56.37 -16.93
C LYS A 143 13.30 55.81 -17.68
N LYS A 144 13.29 55.90 -19.01
CA LYS A 144 14.48 55.79 -19.85
C LYS A 144 15.35 57.02 -19.59
N ASN A 145 16.51 56.83 -18.97
CA ASN A 145 17.54 57.87 -18.92
C ASN A 145 18.34 57.87 -20.23
N GLN A 146 18.59 59.09 -20.71
CA GLN A 146 19.55 59.43 -21.76
C GLN A 146 20.98 59.23 -21.27
#